data_AF-R7RYS9-F1
#
_entry.id   AF-R7RYS9-F1
#
_cell.length_a   1.000
_cell.length_b   1.000
_cell.length_c   1.000
_cell.angle_alpha   90.00
_cell.angle_beta   90.00
_cell.angle_gamma   90.00
#
_symmetry.space_group_name_H-M   'P 1'
#
loop_
_entity.id
_entity.type
_entity.pdbx_description
1 polymer ?
#
loop_
_entity_poly.entity_id
_entity_poly.type
_entity_poly.pdbx_seq_one_letter_code
_entity_poly.pdbx_strand_id
1 'polypeptide(L)'
;MAAPQQTNWPALSQALATVSAETALIPNAPAIVQNQQLHAQQQALAQQLQASNQQTQASFQQIQAILQQLQATVQQVQATVQQVQANQAETTTCLDGMPARIANATCELQLPLAYPPLPNNAAQPVGPGGPMPWTKLDIINYTAPQAADALAALGLPPQHTLILRRQSLARFFGFVL
;
A
#
# COMPACT_ATOMS: atom_id res chain seq x y z
N MET A 1 -26.49 97.50 29.03
CA MET A 1 -26.94 96.46 28.07
C MET A 1 -26.01 96.53 26.86
N ALA A 2 -25.02 95.64 26.77
CA ALA A 2 -24.15 95.56 25.59
C ALA A 2 -24.85 94.70 24.52
N ALA A 3 -25.00 95.25 23.31
CA ALA A 3 -25.63 94.57 22.19
C ALA A 3 -24.82 93.32 21.78
N PRO A 4 -25.47 92.21 21.38
CA PRO A 4 -24.77 91.01 20.95
C PRO A 4 -24.00 91.32 19.66
N GLN A 5 -22.70 91.03 19.64
CA GLN A 5 -21.91 91.15 18.42
C GLN A 5 -22.43 90.16 17.39
N GLN A 6 -22.95 90.69 16.27
CA GLN A 6 -23.35 89.89 15.13
C GLN A 6 -22.09 89.25 14.53
N THR A 7 -22.03 87.92 14.58
CA THR A 7 -20.98 87.15 13.94
C THR A 7 -21.02 87.40 12.43
N ASN A 8 -19.95 88.00 11.90
CA ASN A 8 -19.80 88.32 10.49
C ASN A 8 -19.50 87.04 9.70
N TRP A 9 -20.55 86.32 9.33
CA TRP A 9 -20.50 85.08 8.55
C TRP A 9 -19.72 85.19 7.23
N PRO A 10 -19.85 86.29 6.46
CA PRO A 10 -19.00 86.54 5.29
C PRO A 10 -17.50 86.56 5.62
N ALA A 11 -17.09 87.20 6.72
CA ALA A 11 -15.68 87.25 7.11
C ALA A 11 -15.15 85.87 7.54
N LEU A 12 -16.00 85.07 8.21
CA LEU A 12 -15.66 83.69 8.58
C LEU A 12 -15.53 82.77 7.37
N SER A 13 -16.41 82.88 6.37
CA SER A 13 -16.32 82.08 5.15
C SER A 13 -15.09 82.47 4.31
N GLN A 14 -14.72 83.75 4.28
CA GLN A 14 -13.50 84.22 3.64
C GLN A 14 -12.25 83.73 4.38
N ALA A 15 -12.24 83.77 5.71
CA ALA A 15 -11.14 83.22 6.51
C ALA A 15 -10.96 81.71 6.28
N LEU A 16 -12.06 80.94 6.23
CA LEU A 16 -12.05 79.51 5.90
C LEU A 16 -11.54 79.25 4.48
N ALA A 17 -11.96 80.05 3.49
CA ALA A 17 -11.44 79.95 2.14
C ALA A 17 -9.92 80.23 2.09
N THR A 18 -9.44 81.19 2.88
CA THR A 18 -8.01 81.55 2.96
C THR A 18 -7.19 80.43 3.60
N VAL A 19 -7.67 79.85 4.71
CA VAL A 19 -7.04 78.70 5.36
C VAL A 19 -7.03 77.47 4.44
N SER A 20 -8.09 77.28 3.64
CA SER A 20 -8.14 76.20 2.63
C SER A 20 -7.14 76.41 1.49
N ALA A 21 -6.90 77.66 1.08
CA ALA A 21 -5.91 78.01 0.07
C ALA A 21 -4.47 77.90 0.60
N GLU A 22 -4.24 78.23 1.87
CA GLU A 22 -2.94 78.07 2.54
C GLU A 22 -2.59 76.60 2.81
N THR A 23 -3.59 75.76 3.14
CA THR A 23 -3.37 74.32 3.26
C THR A 23 -3.14 73.65 1.90
N ALA A 24 -3.70 74.20 0.81
CA ALA A 24 -3.38 73.79 -0.55
C ALA A 24 -1.95 74.18 -0.99
N LEU A 25 -1.32 75.14 -0.31
CA LEU A 25 0.07 75.55 -0.54
C LEU A 25 1.10 74.71 0.25
N ILE A 26 0.67 73.75 1.08
CA ILE A 26 1.60 72.76 1.66
C ILE A 26 2.13 71.95 0.48
N PRO A 27 3.42 72.06 0.09
CA PRO A 27 3.93 71.57 -1.20
C PRO A 27 3.89 70.04 -1.40
N ASN A 28 3.32 69.31 -0.43
CA ASN A 28 3.32 67.84 -0.36
C ASN A 28 1.95 67.23 0.04
N ALA A 29 0.89 68.02 0.25
CA ALA A 29 -0.42 67.48 0.65
C ALA A 29 -0.96 66.38 -0.31
N PRO A 30 -0.96 66.55 -1.65
CA PRO A 30 -1.36 65.49 -2.57
C PRO A 30 -0.39 64.28 -2.57
N ALA A 31 0.90 64.50 -2.37
CA ALA A 31 1.91 63.44 -2.30
C ALA A 31 1.75 62.55 -1.05
N ILE A 32 1.27 63.13 0.07
CA ILE A 32 0.98 62.38 1.31
C ILE A 32 -0.23 61.46 1.12
N VAL A 33 -1.31 61.95 0.48
CA VAL A 33 -2.50 61.13 0.16
C VAL A 33 -2.14 59.99 -0.79
N GLN A 34 -1.33 60.27 -1.81
CA GLN A 34 -0.86 59.28 -2.76
C GLN A 34 0.02 58.21 -2.11
N ASN A 35 0.89 58.59 -1.16
CA ASN A 35 1.68 57.64 -0.37
C ASN A 35 0.82 56.76 0.56
N GLN A 36 -0.22 57.31 1.19
CA GLN A 36 -1.15 56.51 2.00
C GLN A 36 -1.89 55.47 1.15
N GLN A 37 -2.35 55.85 -0.04
CA GLN A 37 -3.00 54.91 -0.98
C GLN A 37 -2.04 53.82 -1.44
N LEU A 38 -0.79 54.19 -1.76
CA LEU A 38 0.25 53.22 -2.12
C LEU A 38 0.54 52.24 -0.97
N HIS A 39 0.60 52.74 0.26
CA HIS A 39 0.82 51.91 1.45
C HIS A 39 -0.35 50.95 1.69
N ALA A 40 -1.60 51.41 1.56
CA ALA A 40 -2.78 50.56 1.65
C ALA A 40 -2.79 49.47 0.57
N GLN A 41 -2.38 49.81 -0.66
CA GLN A 41 -2.27 48.85 -1.75
C GLN A 41 -1.18 47.79 -1.48
N GLN A 42 -0.03 48.20 -0.94
CA GLN A 42 1.03 47.26 -0.53
C GLN A 42 0.57 46.32 0.58
N GLN A 43 -0.17 46.82 1.58
CA GLN A 43 -0.72 45.99 2.65
C GLN A 43 -1.74 44.97 2.11
N ALA A 44 -2.63 45.39 1.20
CA ALA A 44 -3.58 44.48 0.56
C ALA A 44 -2.88 43.38 -0.24
N LEU A 45 -1.84 43.74 -1.00
CA LEU A 45 -1.03 42.77 -1.76
C LEU A 45 -0.30 41.80 -0.82
N ALA A 46 0.25 42.28 0.29
CA ALA A 46 0.91 41.44 1.28
C ALA A 46 -0.06 40.43 1.92
N GLN A 47 -1.29 40.86 2.26
CA GLN A 47 -2.33 39.97 2.76
C GLN A 47 -2.74 38.92 1.73
N GLN A 48 -2.87 39.30 0.46
CA GLN A 48 -3.20 38.37 -0.62
C GLN A 48 -2.09 37.33 -0.84
N LEU A 49 -0.83 37.76 -0.81
CA LEU A 49 0.32 36.86 -0.89
C LEU A 49 0.36 35.89 0.30
N GLN A 50 0.09 36.38 1.51
CA GLN A 50 0.05 35.55 2.71
C GLN A 50 -1.07 34.50 2.63
N ALA A 51 -2.26 34.87 2.16
CA ALA A 51 -3.37 33.95 1.95
C ALA A 51 -3.03 32.89 0.88
N SER A 52 -2.45 33.32 -0.24
CA SER A 52 -2.00 32.41 -1.31
C SER A 52 -0.93 31.42 -0.82
N ASN A 53 0.00 31.88 0.03
CA ASN A 53 1.02 31.03 0.63
C ASN A 53 0.41 29.98 1.58
N GLN A 54 -0.54 30.38 2.44
CA GLN A 54 -1.25 29.45 3.30
C GLN A 54 -2.03 28.39 2.50
N GLN A 55 -2.69 28.80 1.41
CA GLN A 55 -3.39 27.87 0.52
C GLN A 55 -2.41 26.88 -0.12
N THR A 56 -1.27 27.36 -0.61
CA THR A 56 -0.22 26.52 -1.19
C THR A 56 0.32 25.52 -0.17
N GLN A 57 0.55 25.95 1.08
CA GLN A 57 1.01 25.08 2.15
C GLN A 57 -0.01 24.00 2.50
N ALA A 58 -1.30 24.34 2.55
CA ALA A 58 -2.37 23.37 2.75
C ALA A 58 -2.45 22.34 1.60
N SER A 59 -2.34 22.79 0.35
CA SER A 59 -2.29 21.90 -0.81
C SER A 59 -1.08 20.96 -0.75
N PHE A 60 0.09 21.44 -0.31
CA PHE A 60 1.28 20.61 -0.14
C PHE A 60 1.07 19.52 0.92
N GLN A 61 0.45 19.85 2.05
CA GLN A 61 0.11 18.87 3.08
C GLN A 61 -0.88 17.81 2.57
N GLN A 62 -1.87 18.21 1.78
CA GLN A 62 -2.80 17.26 1.16
C GLN A 62 -2.09 16.31 0.18
N ILE A 63 -1.18 16.83 -0.64
CA ILE A 63 -0.38 16.01 -1.56
C ILE A 63 0.48 15.01 -0.78
N GLN A 64 1.10 15.43 0.33
CA GLN A 64 1.87 14.51 1.17
C GLN A 64 1.01 13.38 1.75
N ALA A 65 -0.20 13.70 2.24
CA ALA A 65 -1.13 12.70 2.75
C ALA A 65 -1.54 11.69 1.66
N ILE A 66 -1.83 12.18 0.44
CA ILE A 66 -2.14 11.33 -0.72
C ILE A 66 -0.96 10.43 -1.07
N LEU A 67 0.27 10.95 -1.06
CA LEU A 67 1.47 10.17 -1.34
C LEU A 67 1.68 9.06 -0.31
N GLN A 68 1.46 9.33 0.97
CA GLN A 68 1.55 8.30 2.02
C GLN A 68 0.49 7.21 1.82
N GLN A 69 -0.75 7.59 1.49
CA GLN A 69 -1.81 6.62 1.22
C GLN A 69 -1.52 5.77 -0.03
N LEU A 70 -0.97 6.38 -1.08
CA LEU A 70 -0.54 5.67 -2.28
C LEU A 70 0.56 4.66 -1.97
N GLN A 71 1.56 5.05 -1.15
CA GLN A 71 2.64 4.16 -0.74
C GLN A 71 2.11 2.94 0.03
N ALA A 72 1.18 3.14 0.97
CA ALA A 72 0.53 2.04 1.69
C ALA A 72 -0.24 1.11 0.74
N THR A 73 -0.95 1.68 -0.23
CA THR A 73 -1.70 0.92 -1.26
C THR A 73 -0.76 0.07 -2.11
N VAL A 74 0.38 0.62 -2.54
CA VAL A 74 1.40 -0.10 -3.32
C VAL A 74 1.96 -1.28 -2.53
N GLN A 75 2.24 -1.12 -1.24
CA GLN A 75 2.69 -2.23 -0.38
C GLN A 75 1.65 -3.34 -0.27
N GLN A 76 0.37 -2.99 -0.09
CA GLN A 76 -0.71 -3.97 -0.03
C GLN A 76 -0.88 -4.74 -1.35
N VAL A 77 -0.78 -4.04 -2.49
CA VAL A 77 -0.83 -4.66 -3.81
C VAL A 77 0.35 -5.61 -3.99
N GLN A 78 1.57 -5.23 -3.61
CA GLN A 78 2.73 -6.11 -3.68
C GLN A 78 2.55 -7.39 -2.85
N ALA A 79 2.03 -7.29 -1.61
CA ALA A 79 1.75 -8.45 -0.79
C ALA A 79 0.71 -9.38 -1.45
N THR A 80 -0.33 -8.80 -2.04
CA THR A 80 -1.38 -9.55 -2.75
C THR A 80 -0.81 -10.27 -3.97
N VAL A 81 0.05 -9.61 -4.76
CA VAL A 81 0.71 -10.22 -5.92
C VAL A 81 1.59 -11.40 -5.50
N GLN A 82 2.36 -11.26 -4.42
CA GLN A 82 3.19 -12.36 -3.90
C GLN A 82 2.33 -13.56 -3.48
N GLN A 83 1.19 -13.32 -2.83
CA GLN A 83 0.27 -14.37 -2.45
C GLN A 83 -0.34 -15.09 -3.67
N VAL A 84 -0.74 -14.33 -4.70
CA VAL A 84 -1.26 -14.91 -5.95
C VAL A 84 -0.21 -15.76 -6.64
N GLN A 85 1.05 -15.31 -6.68
CA GLN A 85 2.16 -16.07 -7.26
C GLN A 85 2.41 -17.38 -6.50
N ALA A 86 2.37 -17.35 -5.16
CA ALA A 86 2.49 -18.57 -4.35
C ALA A 86 1.36 -19.56 -4.65
N ASN A 87 0.10 -19.09 -4.66
CA ASN A 87 -1.07 -19.92 -4.98
C ASN A 87 -1.00 -20.49 -6.40
N GLN A 88 -0.49 -19.72 -7.36
CA GLN A 88 -0.27 -20.18 -8.72
C GLN A 88 0.77 -21.30 -8.76
N ALA A 89 1.91 -21.14 -8.07
CA ALA A 89 2.94 -22.17 -8.01
C ALA A 89 2.43 -23.48 -7.37
N GLU A 90 1.64 -23.38 -6.31
CA GLU A 90 0.97 -24.54 -5.70
C GLU A 90 0.02 -25.24 -6.67
N THR A 91 -0.80 -24.46 -7.38
CA THR A 91 -1.76 -24.98 -8.36
C THR A 91 -1.03 -25.67 -9.51
N THR A 92 0.02 -25.06 -10.06
CA THR A 92 0.85 -25.66 -11.12
C THR A 92 1.48 -26.97 -10.64
N THR A 93 2.07 -26.99 -9.45
CA THR A 93 2.66 -28.22 -8.87
C THR A 93 1.62 -29.33 -8.72
N CYS A 94 0.39 -28.97 -8.30
CA CYS A 94 -0.72 -29.91 -8.19
C CYS A 94 -1.11 -30.49 -9.57
N LEU A 95 -1.26 -29.63 -10.57
CA LEU A 95 -1.61 -30.01 -11.94
C LEU A 95 -0.54 -30.92 -12.57
N ASP A 96 0.73 -30.57 -12.41
CA ASP A 96 1.86 -31.35 -12.93
C ASP A 96 1.96 -32.74 -12.26
N GLY A 97 1.49 -32.86 -11.02
CA GLY A 97 1.41 -34.13 -10.31
C GLY A 97 0.21 -35.01 -10.67
N MET A 98 -0.83 -34.47 -11.31
CA MET A 98 -2.05 -35.22 -11.62
C MET A 98 -1.82 -36.44 -12.53
N PRO A 99 -1.02 -36.39 -13.61
CA PRO A 99 -0.79 -37.56 -14.45
C PRO A 99 -0.21 -38.75 -13.67
N ALA A 100 0.78 -38.51 -12.81
CA ALA A 100 1.36 -39.53 -11.96
C ALA A 100 0.33 -40.09 -10.96
N ARG A 101 -0.49 -39.22 -10.36
CA ARG A 101 -1.57 -39.61 -9.44
C ARG A 101 -2.64 -40.46 -10.11
N ILE A 102 -3.04 -40.09 -11.33
CA ILE A 102 -4.03 -40.83 -12.13
C ILE A 102 -3.47 -42.20 -12.51
N ALA A 103 -2.22 -42.26 -12.97
CA ALA A 103 -1.55 -43.53 -13.28
C ALA A 103 -1.49 -44.44 -12.05
N ASN A 104 -1.13 -43.89 -10.89
CA ASN A 104 -1.08 -44.64 -9.65
C ASN A 104 -2.47 -45.09 -9.20
N ALA A 105 -3.53 -44.30 -9.37
CA ALA A 105 -4.88 -44.69 -8.96
C ALA A 105 -5.30 -46.02 -9.59
N THR A 106 -4.97 -46.25 -10.86
CA THR A 106 -5.32 -47.45 -11.62
C THR A 106 -4.26 -48.56 -11.59
N CYS A 107 -3.04 -48.27 -11.12
CA CYS A 107 -1.93 -49.21 -11.09
C CYS A 107 -2.14 -50.37 -10.09
N GLU A 108 -1.59 -51.55 -10.38
CA GLU A 108 -1.62 -52.69 -9.47
C GLU A 108 -0.72 -52.49 -8.24
N LEU A 109 -0.95 -53.27 -7.18
CA LEU A 109 -0.26 -53.07 -5.90
C LEU A 109 1.27 -53.24 -5.95
N GLN A 110 1.76 -54.09 -6.86
CA GLN A 110 3.17 -54.48 -6.96
C GLN A 110 3.91 -53.74 -8.08
N LEU A 111 3.20 -52.94 -8.87
CA LEU A 111 3.81 -52.19 -9.96
C LEU A 111 4.48 -50.91 -9.43
N PRO A 112 5.53 -50.42 -10.12
CA PRO A 112 6.21 -49.19 -9.75
C PRO A 112 5.25 -47.99 -9.74
N LEU A 113 5.37 -47.15 -8.71
CA LEU A 113 4.64 -45.89 -8.61
C LEU A 113 5.23 -44.85 -9.56
N ALA A 114 4.35 -44.14 -10.27
CA ALA A 114 4.70 -42.90 -10.93
C ALA A 114 4.85 -41.78 -9.88
N TYR A 115 5.96 -41.08 -9.90
CA TYR A 115 6.22 -40.01 -8.93
C TYR A 115 5.73 -38.65 -9.45
N PRO A 116 4.87 -37.95 -8.70
CA PRO A 116 4.64 -36.52 -8.93
C PRO A 116 5.96 -35.73 -8.85
N PRO A 117 6.01 -34.50 -9.39
CA PRO A 117 7.16 -33.61 -9.19
C PRO A 117 7.55 -33.55 -7.71
N LEU A 118 8.80 -33.92 -7.42
CA LEU A 118 9.30 -33.95 -6.07
C LEU A 118 9.77 -32.55 -5.63
N PRO A 119 9.51 -32.15 -4.38
CA PRO A 119 10.03 -30.88 -3.87
C PRO A 119 11.57 -30.87 -3.92
N ASN A 120 12.15 -29.69 -4.14
CA ASN A 120 13.60 -29.44 -4.10
C ASN A 120 14.43 -30.29 -5.09
N ASN A 121 13.86 -30.71 -6.22
CA ASN A 121 14.53 -31.59 -7.19
C ASN A 121 15.06 -32.90 -6.58
N ALA A 122 14.38 -33.42 -5.54
CA ALA A 122 14.76 -34.71 -4.97
C ALA A 122 14.76 -35.79 -6.06
N ALA A 123 15.79 -36.65 -6.04
CA ALA A 123 15.90 -37.73 -7.01
C ALA A 123 14.77 -38.74 -6.80
N GLN A 124 14.10 -39.15 -7.89
CA GLN A 124 13.16 -40.26 -7.85
C GLN A 124 13.87 -41.54 -7.38
N PRO A 125 13.16 -42.46 -6.71
CA PRO A 125 13.78 -43.73 -6.35
C PRO A 125 14.19 -44.46 -7.62
N VAL A 126 15.31 -45.18 -7.58
CA VAL A 126 15.84 -45.97 -8.70
C VAL A 126 15.65 -47.48 -8.50
N GLY A 127 14.96 -47.87 -7.42
CA GLY A 127 14.70 -49.27 -7.09
C GLY A 127 14.14 -49.46 -5.68
N PRO A 128 13.88 -50.73 -5.29
CA PRO A 128 13.36 -51.07 -3.97
C PRO A 128 14.38 -50.85 -2.85
N GLY A 129 13.91 -50.62 -1.63
CA GLY A 129 14.74 -50.57 -0.41
C GLY A 129 15.19 -49.17 0.05
N GLY A 130 14.84 -48.12 -0.69
CA GLY A 130 15.02 -46.73 -0.24
C GLY A 130 13.92 -46.26 0.73
N PRO A 131 14.05 -45.05 1.30
CA PRO A 131 13.00 -44.44 2.13
C PRO A 131 11.73 -44.12 1.33
N MET A 132 11.85 -43.98 0.00
CA MET A 132 10.73 -43.71 -0.89
C MET A 132 10.08 -45.01 -1.39
N PRO A 133 8.74 -45.11 -1.38
CA PRO A 133 8.03 -46.34 -1.70
C PRO A 133 8.13 -46.67 -3.19
N TRP A 134 8.53 -47.88 -3.54
CA TRP A 134 8.58 -48.28 -4.93
C TRP A 134 7.18 -48.64 -5.45
N THR A 135 6.35 -49.23 -4.60
CA THR A 135 5.02 -49.77 -4.93
C THR A 135 3.96 -49.34 -3.92
N LYS A 136 2.67 -49.54 -4.25
CA LYS A 136 1.58 -49.36 -3.26
C LYS A 136 1.72 -50.31 -2.09
N LEU A 137 2.19 -51.54 -2.36
CA LEU A 137 2.39 -52.56 -1.34
C LEU A 137 3.45 -52.15 -0.31
N ASP A 138 4.48 -51.41 -0.72
CA ASP A 138 5.47 -50.86 0.21
C ASP A 138 4.79 -49.91 1.21
N ILE A 139 3.93 -49.00 0.73
CA ILE A 139 3.20 -48.06 1.59
C ILE A 139 2.31 -48.82 2.58
N ILE A 140 1.67 -49.91 2.16
CA ILE A 140 0.85 -50.78 3.03
C ILE A 140 1.72 -51.46 4.10
N ASN A 141 2.93 -51.87 3.75
CA ASN A 141 3.82 -52.64 4.62
C ASN A 141 4.79 -51.79 5.46
N TYR A 142 4.88 -50.48 5.20
CA TYR A 142 5.79 -49.58 5.92
C TYR A 142 5.62 -49.62 7.43
N THR A 143 6.72 -49.81 8.14
CA THR A 143 6.78 -49.62 9.59
C THR A 143 6.67 -48.14 9.96
N ALA A 144 6.44 -47.84 11.24
CA ALA A 144 6.33 -46.45 11.70
C ALA A 144 7.56 -45.57 11.38
N PRO A 145 8.81 -46.06 11.52
CA PRO A 145 10.00 -45.32 11.08
C PRO A 145 10.03 -45.10 9.56
N GLN A 146 9.84 -46.15 8.77
CA GLN A 146 9.86 -46.07 7.30
C GLN A 146 8.83 -45.08 6.75
N ALA A 147 7.61 -45.09 7.31
CA ALA A 147 6.58 -44.15 6.91
C ALA A 147 6.91 -42.70 7.31
N ALA A 148 7.63 -42.48 8.41
CA ALA A 148 8.07 -41.15 8.81
C ALA A 148 9.19 -40.64 7.90
N ASP A 149 10.16 -41.48 7.59
CA ASP A 149 11.28 -41.16 6.69
C ASP A 149 10.77 -40.84 5.27
N ALA A 150 9.78 -41.60 4.80
CA ALA A 150 9.13 -41.35 3.51
C ALA A 150 8.40 -40.01 3.46
N LEU A 151 7.67 -39.64 4.52
CA LEU A 151 7.01 -38.33 4.58
C LEU A 151 8.04 -37.20 4.58
N ALA A 152 9.11 -37.33 5.35
CA ALA A 152 10.19 -36.35 5.40
C ALA A 152 10.87 -36.18 4.04
N ALA A 153 11.17 -37.29 3.34
CA ALA A 153 11.74 -37.28 2.01
C ALA A 153 10.83 -36.60 0.97
N LEU A 154 9.52 -36.71 1.13
CA LEU A 154 8.52 -36.06 0.27
C LEU A 154 8.13 -34.64 0.72
N GLY A 155 8.75 -34.11 1.77
CA GLY A 155 8.40 -32.80 2.33
C GLY A 155 6.97 -32.72 2.88
N LEU A 156 6.37 -33.84 3.24
CA LEU A 156 5.00 -33.94 3.74
C LEU A 156 4.95 -33.66 5.25
N PRO A 157 3.85 -33.07 5.75
CA PRO A 157 3.73 -32.75 7.16
C PRO A 157 3.78 -34.02 8.03
N PRO A 158 4.48 -33.98 9.17
CA PRO A 158 4.62 -35.13 10.05
C PRO A 158 3.26 -35.55 10.60
N GLN A 159 3.04 -36.87 10.71
CA GLN A 159 1.79 -37.45 11.22
C GLN A 159 2.05 -38.25 12.49
N HIS A 160 1.08 -38.24 13.41
CA HIS A 160 1.23 -38.82 14.74
C HIS A 160 1.08 -40.34 14.77
N THR A 161 0.27 -40.92 13.88
CA THR A 161 0.01 -42.36 13.86
C THR A 161 0.45 -42.99 12.54
N LEU A 162 0.80 -44.27 12.58
CA LEU A 162 1.19 -45.01 11.37
C LEU A 162 0.08 -44.98 10.30
N ILE A 163 -1.18 -45.12 10.71
CA ILE A 163 -2.33 -45.07 9.79
C ILE A 163 -2.38 -43.71 9.08
N LEU A 164 -2.26 -42.60 9.81
CA LEU A 164 -2.26 -41.26 9.22
C LEU A 164 -1.05 -41.03 8.31
N ARG A 165 0.12 -41.59 8.64
CA ARG A 165 1.30 -41.52 7.77
C ARG A 165 1.04 -42.23 6.44
N ARG A 166 0.55 -43.46 6.48
CA ARG A 166 0.24 -44.25 5.28
C ARG A 166 -0.86 -43.59 4.45
N GLN A 167 -1.92 -43.08 5.08
CA GLN A 167 -2.96 -42.32 4.39
C GLN A 167 -2.44 -41.05 3.73
N SER A 168 -1.53 -40.32 4.40
CA SER A 168 -0.88 -39.14 3.83
C SER A 168 -0.03 -39.49 2.61
N LEU A 169 0.74 -40.58 2.66
CA LEU A 169 1.48 -41.11 1.51
C LEU A 169 0.55 -41.53 0.37
N ALA A 170 -0.50 -42.30 0.65
CA ALA A 170 -1.46 -42.73 -0.36
C ALA A 170 -2.15 -41.54 -1.04
N ARG A 171 -2.54 -40.53 -0.26
CA ARG A 171 -3.09 -39.27 -0.77
C ARG A 171 -2.08 -38.50 -1.62
N PHE A 172 -0.80 -38.51 -1.26
CA PHE A 172 0.26 -37.92 -2.08
C PHE A 172 0.43 -38.65 -3.43
N PHE A 173 0.33 -39.97 -3.46
CA PHE A 173 0.43 -40.74 -4.69
C PHE A 173 -0.88 -40.86 -5.47
N GLY A 174 -2.00 -40.38 -4.94
CA GLY A 174 -3.29 -40.32 -5.66
C GLY A 174 -4.16 -41.56 -5.52
N PHE A 175 -4.00 -42.36 -4.47
CA PHE A 175 -4.84 -43.53 -4.21
C PHE A 175 -5.32 -43.57 -2.74
N VAL A 176 -6.24 -44.49 -2.45
CA VAL A 176 -6.85 -44.65 -1.12
C VAL A 176 -6.38 -45.97 -0.50
N LEU A 177 -6.16 -45.94 0.82
CA LEU A 177 -5.82 -47.08 1.67
C LEU A 177 -6.97 -47.44 2.60
#